data_AF-A0A2W7TRU0-F1
#
_entry.id   AF-A0A2W7TRU0-F1
#
_cell.length_a   1.000
_cell.length_b   1.000
_cell.length_c   1.000
_cell.angle_alpha   90.00
_cell.angle_beta   90.00
_cell.angle_gamma   90.00
#
_symmetry.space_group_name_H-M   'P 1'
#
loop_
_entity.id
_entity.type
_entity.pdbx_description
1 polymer ?
#
loop_
_entity_poly.entity_id
_entity_poly.type
_entity_poly.pdbx_seq_one_letter_code
_entity_poly.pdbx_strand_id
1 'polypeptide(L)'
;MEYAFQQTTLSKHLSVGVLTGYLLTILNLLFDFLLRSLTNFTDSELMNVSSIIFSSMLFMMIACLIYHFFYANFKMAGGIIYVILMGILTIVLVIAASHLTFHYTIETYNFAARLQIVGYTAITGAFATIVIPLISRAAKYIF
;
A
#
# COMPACT_ATOMS: atom_id res chain seq x y z
N MET A 1 24.11 -22.99 -19.41
CA MET A 1 22.73 -23.48 -19.38
C MET A 1 21.86 -22.33 -18.93
N GLU A 2 21.11 -21.75 -19.86
CA GLU A 2 20.17 -20.67 -19.57
C GLU A 2 18.95 -21.30 -18.90
N TYR A 3 18.95 -21.32 -17.57
CA TYR A 3 17.80 -21.82 -16.81
C TYR A 3 16.67 -20.78 -16.95
N ALA A 4 15.87 -20.92 -18.00
CA ALA A 4 14.59 -20.24 -18.12
C ALA A 4 13.64 -20.85 -17.07
N PHE A 5 13.73 -20.38 -15.83
CA PHE A 5 12.79 -20.74 -14.77
C PHE A 5 11.39 -20.32 -15.21
N GLN A 6 10.56 -21.29 -15.60
CA GLN A 6 9.14 -21.05 -15.86
C GLN A 6 8.45 -20.74 -14.52
N GLN A 7 8.40 -19.46 -14.16
CA GLN A 7 7.67 -19.00 -12.99
C GLN A 7 6.17 -19.12 -13.22
N THR A 8 5.46 -19.65 -12.22
CA THR A 8 3.99 -19.66 -12.23
C THR A 8 3.45 -18.24 -12.17
N THR A 9 2.25 -18.03 -12.73
CA THR A 9 1.58 -16.72 -12.71
C THR A 9 1.37 -16.20 -11.29
N LEU A 10 1.14 -17.10 -10.33
CA LEU A 10 1.06 -16.77 -8.91
C LEU A 10 2.40 -16.25 -8.37
N SER A 11 3.50 -16.95 -8.65
CA SER A 11 4.85 -16.52 -8.24
C SER A 11 5.17 -15.14 -8.81
N LYS A 12 4.85 -14.89 -10.08
CA LYS A 12 5.06 -13.57 -10.72
C LYS A 12 4.30 -12.47 -9.98
N HIS A 13 3.02 -12.68 -9.68
CA HIS A 13 2.23 -11.70 -8.92
C HIS A 13 2.77 -11.52 -7.49
N LEU A 14 3.11 -12.59 -6.78
CA LEU A 14 3.71 -12.45 -5.44
C LEU A 14 5.01 -11.63 -5.46
N SER A 15 5.88 -11.81 -6.46
CA SER A 15 7.06 -10.97 -6.64
C SER A 15 6.71 -9.49 -6.87
N VAL A 16 5.62 -9.21 -7.60
CA VAL A 16 5.09 -7.84 -7.73
C VAL A 16 4.62 -7.29 -6.38
N GLY A 17 3.94 -8.09 -5.57
CA GLY A 17 3.52 -7.71 -4.21
C GLY A 17 4.71 -7.34 -3.33
N VAL A 18 5.78 -8.15 -3.34
CA VAL A 18 7.03 -7.87 -2.60
C VAL A 18 7.69 -6.59 -3.10
N LEU A 19 7.87 -6.43 -4.41
CA LEU A 19 8.48 -5.22 -5.00
C LEU A 19 7.68 -3.97 -4.65
N THR A 20 6.36 -4.04 -4.79
CA THR A 20 5.46 -2.93 -4.46
C THR A 20 5.51 -2.61 -2.96
N GLY A 21 5.62 -3.64 -2.10
CA GLY A 21 5.82 -3.49 -0.66
C GLY A 21 7.10 -2.74 -0.31
N TYR A 22 8.22 -3.05 -0.96
CA TYR A 22 9.47 -2.30 -0.79
C TYR A 22 9.34 -0.83 -1.19
N LEU A 23 8.78 -0.57 -2.38
CA LEU A 23 8.59 0.81 -2.87
C LEU A 23 7.64 1.60 -1.96
N LEU A 24 6.55 0.96 -1.51
CA LEU A 24 5.61 1.57 -0.57
C LEU A 24 6.28 1.90 0.76
N THR A 25 7.10 0.98 1.28
CA THR A 25 7.83 1.18 2.53
C THR A 25 8.73 2.42 2.45
N ILE A 26 9.50 2.57 1.37
CA ILE A 26 10.37 3.73 1.16
C ILE A 26 9.54 5.02 1.19
N LEU A 27 8.41 5.04 0.48
CA LEU A 27 7.58 6.24 0.38
C LEU A 27 6.87 6.57 1.70
N ASN A 28 6.38 5.58 2.42
CA ASN A 28 5.76 5.77 3.74
C ASN A 28 6.77 6.23 4.79
N LEU A 29 8.01 5.71 4.77
CA LEU A 29 9.06 6.19 5.67
C LEU A 29 9.47 7.63 5.34
N LEU A 30 9.56 7.98 4.06
CA LEU A 30 9.82 9.36 3.64
C LEU A 30 8.69 10.30 4.11
N PHE A 31 7.44 9.89 3.95
CA PHE A 31 6.29 10.64 4.42
C PHE A 31 6.31 10.82 5.94
N ASP A 32 6.56 9.75 6.70
CA ASP A 32 6.67 9.80 8.16
C ASP A 32 7.77 10.77 8.60
N PHE A 33 8.96 10.67 8.00
CA PHE A 33 10.08 11.56 8.29
C PHE A 33 9.74 13.04 8.04
N LEU A 34 9.14 13.35 6.89
CA LEU A 34 8.74 14.72 6.53
C LEU A 34 7.67 15.24 7.50
N LEU A 35 6.64 14.45 7.80
CA LEU A 35 5.57 14.85 8.69
C LEU A 35 6.09 15.17 10.09
N ARG A 36 6.94 14.29 10.65
CA ARG A 36 7.55 14.49 11.97
C ARG A 36 8.45 15.73 12.00
N SER A 37 9.24 15.95 10.93
CA SER A 37 10.08 17.14 10.81
C SER A 37 9.29 18.44 10.75
N LEU A 38 8.09 18.44 10.20
CA LEU A 38 7.25 19.64 10.07
C LEU A 38 6.38 19.91 11.30
N THR A 39 5.95 18.86 12.00
CA THR A 39 4.96 18.97 13.09
C THR A 39 5.55 18.80 14.49
N ASN A 40 6.82 18.41 14.60
CA ASN A 40 7.46 17.98 15.86
C ASN A 40 6.70 16.84 16.58
N PHE A 41 5.86 16.11 15.84
CA PHE A 41 5.08 15.00 16.38
C PHE A 41 5.98 13.78 16.61
N THR A 42 6.26 13.48 17.87
CA THR A 42 7.19 12.41 18.26
C THR A 42 6.52 11.08 18.59
N ASP A 43 5.20 11.00 18.48
CA ASP A 43 4.49 9.82 18.97
C ASP A 43 4.76 8.60 18.07
N SER A 44 5.15 7.48 18.69
CA SER A 44 5.72 6.34 17.96
C SER A 44 5.05 5.00 18.25
N GLU A 45 4.06 4.97 19.14
CA GLU A 45 3.47 3.70 19.60
C GLU A 45 2.73 2.96 18.48
N LEU A 46 1.90 3.65 17.70
CA LEU A 46 1.16 3.05 16.58
C LEU A 46 1.97 3.00 15.29
N MET A 47 2.70 4.06 14.97
CA MET A 47 3.31 4.28 13.66
C MET A 47 4.82 4.50 13.79
N ASN A 48 5.54 3.42 14.10
CA ASN A 48 7.00 3.38 14.11
C ASN A 48 7.53 2.76 12.81
N VAL A 49 8.85 2.87 12.62
CA VAL A 49 9.55 2.35 11.43
C VAL A 49 9.24 0.87 11.21
N SER A 50 9.24 0.06 12.28
CA SER A 50 8.96 -1.38 12.19
C SER A 50 7.51 -1.67 11.75
N SER A 51 6.53 -0.96 12.29
CA SER A 51 5.12 -1.13 11.92
C SER A 51 4.85 -0.65 10.48
N ILE A 52 5.52 0.41 10.03
CA ILE A 52 5.46 0.88 8.64
C ILE A 52 5.99 -0.20 7.68
N ILE A 53 7.17 -0.75 7.94
CA ILE A 53 7.77 -1.79 7.09
C ILE A 53 6.87 -3.03 7.05
N PHE A 54 6.47 -3.53 8.23
CA PHE A 54 5.69 -4.75 8.34
C PHE A 54 4.33 -4.62 7.66
N SER A 55 3.59 -3.55 7.94
CA SER A 55 2.26 -3.35 7.36
C SER A 55 2.31 -3.04 5.86
N SER A 56 3.31 -2.30 5.38
CA SER A 56 3.50 -2.06 3.93
C SER A 56 3.71 -3.38 3.18
N MET A 57 4.55 -4.27 3.70
CA MET A 57 4.78 -5.59 3.12
C MET A 57 3.52 -6.46 3.16
N LEU A 58 2.90 -6.57 4.33
CA LEU A 58 1.71 -7.39 4.53
C LEU A 58 0.56 -6.95 3.61
N PHE A 59 0.28 -5.64 3.55
CA PHE A 59 -0.82 -5.11 2.75
C PHE A 59 -0.56 -5.27 1.26
N MET A 60 0.66 -5.04 0.75
CA MET A 60 0.95 -5.23 -0.67
C MET A 60 0.91 -6.71 -1.08
N MET A 61 1.35 -7.62 -0.20
CA MET A 61 1.24 -9.06 -0.43
C MET A 61 -0.23 -9.50 -0.53
N ILE A 62 -1.07 -9.08 0.42
CA ILE A 62 -2.51 -9.39 0.43
C ILE A 62 -3.19 -8.76 -0.79
N ALA A 63 -2.91 -7.49 -1.07
CA ALA A 63 -3.48 -6.78 -2.21
C ALA A 63 -3.12 -7.46 -3.53
N CYS A 64 -1.91 -8.00 -3.67
CA CYS A 64 -1.49 -8.72 -4.86
C CYS A 64 -2.10 -10.11 -4.98
N LEU A 65 -2.31 -10.83 -3.86
CA LEU A 65 -3.08 -12.07 -3.83
C LEU A 65 -4.51 -11.85 -4.31
N ILE A 66 -5.15 -10.78 -3.84
CA ILE A 66 -6.49 -10.39 -4.28
C ILE A 66 -6.49 -10.05 -5.78
N TYR A 67 -5.50 -9.29 -6.26
CA TYR A 67 -5.34 -9.02 -7.70
C TYR A 67 -5.20 -10.31 -8.52
N HIS A 68 -4.36 -11.24 -8.05
CA HIS A 68 -4.18 -12.54 -8.69
C HIS A 68 -5.49 -13.32 -8.75
N PHE A 69 -6.26 -13.36 -7.67
CA PHE A 69 -7.55 -14.03 -7.62
C PHE A 69 -8.51 -13.48 -8.69
N PHE A 70 -8.65 -12.16 -8.80
CA PHE A 70 -9.50 -11.56 -9.82
C PHE A 70 -8.98 -11.83 -11.24
N TYR A 71 -7.67 -11.74 -11.45
CA TYR A 71 -7.06 -11.99 -12.74
C TYR A 71 -7.20 -13.47 -13.18
N ALA A 72 -7.06 -14.41 -12.27
CA ALA A 72 -7.19 -15.84 -12.56
C ALA A 72 -8.63 -16.21 -12.97
N ASN A 73 -9.64 -15.63 -12.32
CA ASN A 73 -11.05 -15.94 -12.59
C ASN A 73 -11.63 -15.16 -13.79
N PHE A 74 -11.23 -13.91 -13.98
CA PHE A 74 -11.87 -12.99 -14.94
C PHE A 74 -10.89 -12.39 -15.98
N LYS A 75 -9.64 -12.88 -16.02
CA LYS A 75 -8.58 -12.41 -16.95
C LYS A 75 -8.42 -10.89 -16.90
N MET A 76 -8.40 -10.21 -18.06
CA MET A 76 -8.21 -8.76 -18.13
C MET A 76 -9.35 -7.97 -17.46
N ALA A 77 -10.60 -8.47 -17.51
CA ALA A 77 -11.72 -7.83 -16.82
C ALA A 77 -11.52 -7.87 -15.30
N GLY A 78 -10.90 -8.93 -14.77
CA GLY A 78 -10.54 -9.05 -13.36
C GLY A 78 -9.62 -7.93 -12.88
N GLY A 79 -8.64 -7.54 -13.69
CA GLY A 79 -7.76 -6.41 -13.37
C GLY A 79 -8.51 -5.08 -13.25
N ILE A 80 -9.53 -4.85 -14.09
CA ILE A 80 -10.38 -3.65 -14.02
C ILE A 80 -11.27 -3.69 -12.78
N ILE A 81 -11.90 -4.82 -12.50
CA ILE A 81 -12.74 -5.02 -11.32
C ILE A 81 -11.93 -4.75 -10.04
N TYR A 82 -10.71 -5.27 -9.97
CA TYR A 82 -9.80 -5.02 -8.86
C TYR A 82 -9.51 -3.52 -8.66
N VAL A 83 -9.17 -2.80 -9.73
CA VAL A 83 -8.88 -1.36 -9.66
C VAL A 83 -10.07 -0.59 -9.13
N ILE A 84 -11.28 -0.89 -9.61
CA ILE A 84 -12.51 -0.21 -9.16
C ILE A 84 -12.76 -0.50 -7.68
N LEU A 85 -12.69 -1.76 -7.26
CA LEU A 85 -12.92 -2.16 -5.87
C LEU A 85 -11.90 -1.55 -4.91
N MET A 86 -10.60 -1.63 -5.24
CA MET A 86 -9.54 -1.06 -4.41
C MET A 86 -9.56 0.47 -4.41
N GLY A 87 -9.95 1.11 -5.52
CA GLY A 87 -10.12 2.55 -5.59
C GLY A 87 -11.25 3.03 -4.67
N ILE A 88 -12.42 2.38 -4.74
CA ILE A 88 -13.55 2.69 -3.85
C ILE A 88 -13.15 2.43 -2.39
N LEU A 89 -12.54 1.28 -2.10
CA LEU A 89 -12.08 0.94 -0.75
C LEU A 89 -11.10 2.00 -0.23
N THR A 90 -10.15 2.45 -1.06
CA THR A 90 -9.19 3.49 -0.70
C THR A 90 -9.90 4.80 -0.33
N ILE A 91 -10.86 5.24 -1.15
CA ILE A 91 -11.64 6.46 -0.88
C ILE A 91 -12.38 6.34 0.45
N VAL A 92 -13.08 5.22 0.68
CA VAL A 92 -13.81 4.96 1.92
C VAL A 92 -12.87 4.97 3.13
N LEU A 93 -11.71 4.31 3.04
CA LEU A 93 -10.74 4.27 4.13
C LEU A 93 -10.10 5.64 4.40
N VAL A 94 -9.82 6.44 3.37
CA VAL A 94 -9.31 7.81 3.54
C VAL A 94 -10.36 8.70 4.24
N ILE A 95 -11.63 8.60 3.85
CA ILE A 95 -12.72 9.32 4.52
C ILE A 95 -12.84 8.86 5.97
N ALA A 96 -12.88 7.55 6.22
CA ALA A 96 -12.95 7.00 7.57
C ALA A 96 -11.76 7.47 8.44
N ALA A 97 -10.54 7.43 7.89
CA ALA A 97 -9.33 7.90 8.55
C ALA A 97 -9.40 9.41 8.88
N SER A 98 -9.99 10.21 8.00
CA SER A 98 -10.17 11.65 8.22
C SER A 98 -11.13 11.97 9.36
N HIS A 99 -12.01 11.04 9.73
CA HIS A 99 -12.94 11.17 10.85
C HIS A 99 -12.45 10.55 12.16
N LEU A 100 -11.25 9.94 12.19
CA LEU A 100 -10.68 9.41 13.42
C LEU A 100 -10.34 10.54 14.39
N THR A 101 -10.80 10.39 15.63
CA THR A 101 -10.52 11.33 16.73
C THR A 101 -9.45 10.75 17.63
N PHE A 102 -8.34 11.47 17.75
CA PHE A 102 -7.30 11.20 18.74
C PHE A 102 -7.53 12.09 19.97
N HIS A 103 -7.15 11.58 21.14
CA HIS A 103 -7.33 12.26 22.42
C HIS A 103 -5.97 12.56 23.05
N TYR A 104 -5.10 13.24 22.31
CA TYR A 104 -3.87 13.80 22.86
C TYR A 104 -4.16 15.08 23.64
N THR A 105 -3.41 15.29 24.72
CA THR A 105 -3.46 16.50 25.56
C THR A 105 -3.06 17.76 24.79
N ILE A 106 -2.24 17.63 23.75
CA ILE A 106 -1.79 18.71 22.88
C ILE A 106 -2.59 18.65 21.58
N GLU A 107 -3.34 19.71 21.24
CA GLU A 107 -4.21 19.75 20.07
C GLU A 107 -3.44 19.56 18.74
N THR A 108 -2.24 20.14 18.62
CA THR A 108 -1.37 19.99 17.45
C THR A 108 -1.03 18.51 17.17
N TYR A 109 -0.99 17.66 18.20
CA TYR A 109 -0.70 16.24 18.06
C TYR A 109 -1.90 15.47 17.51
N ASN A 110 -3.13 15.90 17.85
CA ASN A 110 -4.35 15.33 17.27
C ASN A 110 -4.43 15.57 15.76
N PHE A 111 -4.03 16.77 15.32
CA PHE A 111 -3.97 17.09 13.90
C PHE A 111 -2.88 16.28 13.18
N ALA A 112 -1.67 16.24 13.73
CA ALA A 112 -0.55 15.51 13.15
C ALA A 112 -0.82 14.00 13.04
N ALA A 113 -1.37 13.38 14.08
CA ALA A 113 -1.75 11.96 14.08
C ALA A 113 -2.79 11.64 12.99
N ARG A 114 -3.81 12.50 12.85
CA ARG A 114 -4.82 12.35 11.79
C ARG A 114 -4.21 12.45 10.41
N LEU A 115 -3.34 13.45 10.19
CA LEU A 115 -2.65 13.63 8.93
C LEU A 115 -1.73 12.44 8.62
N GLN A 116 -1.10 11.84 9.63
CA GLN A 116 -0.28 10.64 9.49
C GLN A 116 -1.10 9.44 9.02
N ILE A 117 -2.23 9.15 9.68
CA ILE A 117 -3.08 8.01 9.29
C ILE A 117 -3.65 8.23 7.88
N VAL A 118 -4.21 9.41 7.62
CA VAL A 118 -4.78 9.74 6.31
C VAL A 118 -3.74 9.61 5.20
N GLY A 119 -2.54 10.16 5.40
CA GLY A 119 -1.45 10.07 4.43
C GLY A 119 -1.02 8.63 4.19
N TYR A 120 -0.83 7.85 5.26
CA TYR A 120 -0.46 6.43 5.16
C TYR A 120 -1.51 5.61 4.40
N THR A 121 -2.79 5.81 4.71
CA THR A 121 -3.91 5.16 4.03
C THR A 121 -3.99 5.56 2.56
N ALA A 122 -3.82 6.85 2.25
CA ALA A 122 -3.88 7.35 0.88
C ALA A 122 -2.73 6.80 0.02
N ILE A 123 -1.49 6.83 0.54
CA ILE A 123 -0.31 6.32 -0.16
C ILE A 123 -0.45 4.81 -0.38
N THR A 124 -0.79 4.06 0.67
CA THR A 124 -0.98 2.60 0.60
C THR A 124 -2.09 2.22 -0.39
N GLY A 125 -3.22 2.91 -0.34
CA GLY A 125 -4.33 2.66 -1.25
C GLY A 125 -4.03 3.02 -2.71
N ALA A 126 -3.26 4.09 -2.95
CA ALA A 126 -2.77 4.42 -4.29
C ALA A 126 -1.83 3.34 -4.86
N PHE A 127 -0.96 2.77 -4.02
CA PHE A 127 -0.10 1.66 -4.41
C PHE A 127 -0.89 0.39 -4.73
N ALA A 128 -1.85 0.04 -3.89
CA ALA A 128 -2.74 -1.09 -4.13
C ALA A 128 -3.54 -0.91 -5.44
N THR A 129 -4.10 0.29 -5.66
CA THR A 129 -5.02 0.54 -6.77
C THR A 129 -4.30 0.73 -8.11
N ILE A 130 -3.16 1.42 -8.12
CA ILE A 130 -2.49 1.85 -9.36
C ILE A 130 -1.20 1.05 -9.61
N VAL A 131 -0.32 1.00 -8.62
CA VAL A 131 1.03 0.44 -8.78
C VAL A 131 0.99 -1.08 -8.99
N ILE A 132 0.18 -1.81 -8.22
CA ILE A 132 0.07 -3.27 -8.39
C ILE A 132 -0.40 -3.65 -9.81
N PRO A 133 -1.51 -3.11 -10.34
CA PRO A 133 -1.95 -3.44 -11.71
C PRO A 133 -0.96 -2.96 -12.78
N LEU A 134 -0.33 -1.80 -12.57
CA LEU A 134 0.67 -1.25 -13.51
C LEU A 134 1.87 -2.18 -13.64
N ILE A 135 2.49 -2.54 -12.51
CA ILE A 135 3.65 -3.44 -12.50
C ILE A 135 3.24 -4.83 -12.96
N SER A 136 2.07 -5.34 -12.57
CA SER A 136 1.61 -6.68 -13.01
C SER A 136 1.39 -6.76 -14.52
N ARG A 137 0.93 -5.68 -15.17
CA ARG A 137 0.81 -5.61 -16.64
C ARG A 137 2.17 -5.45 -17.31
N ALA A 138 3.07 -4.64 -16.74
CA ALA A 138 4.44 -4.46 -17.24
C ALA A 138 5.27 -5.75 -17.09
N ALA A 139 5.07 -6.51 -16.02
CA ALA A 139 5.75 -7.77 -15.73
C ALA A 139 5.49 -8.86 -16.77
N LYS A 140 4.39 -8.76 -17.53
CA LYS A 140 4.16 -9.60 -18.72
C LYS A 140 5.28 -9.48 -19.77
N TYR A 141 6.04 -8.38 -19.75
CA TYR A 141 7.14 -8.09 -20.66
C TYR A 141 8.53 -8.21 -20.01
N ILE A 142 8.60 -8.39 -18.68
CA ILE A 142 9.86 -8.40 -17.92
C ILE A 142 10.24 -9.82 -17.46
N PHE A 143 9.28 -10.76 -17.40
CA PHE A 143 9.47 -12.16 -17.00
C PHE A 143 8.79 -13.17 -17.91
#